data_AF-A0A381XRW0-F1
#
_entry.id   AF-A0A381XRW0-F1
#
_cell.length_a   1.000
_cell.length_b   1.000
_cell.length_c   1.000
_cell.angle_alpha   90.00
_cell.angle_beta   90.00
_cell.angle_gamma   90.00
#
_symmetry.space_group_name_H-M   'P 1'
#
loop_
_entity.id
_entity.type
_entity.pdbx_description
1 polymer ?
#
loop_
_entity_poly.entity_id
_entity_poly.type
_entity_poly.pdbx_seq_one_letter_code
_entity_poly.pdbx_strand_id
1 'polypeptide(L)' 'MNDFFRSTGFICALPVIVLLLLVFIAPLFLVFGFSFVPARTFDLFSIPTLENYQSIVADTYYISFGWSLFLAFLA' A
#
# COMPACT_ATOMS: atom_id res chain seq x y z
N MET A 1 5.05 -23.93 19.34
CA MET A 1 4.88 -22.71 18.53
C MET A 1 5.72 -21.53 19.03
N ASN A 2 6.03 -21.44 20.34
CA ASN A 2 6.90 -20.39 20.89
C ASN A 2 8.40 -20.54 20.57
N ASP A 3 8.85 -21.74 20.23
CA ASP A 3 10.27 -22.03 19.96
C ASP A 3 10.75 -21.43 18.62
N PHE A 4 9.84 -21.14 17.69
CA PHE A 4 10.18 -20.54 16.40
C PHE A 4 10.78 -19.14 16.57
N PHE A 5 10.09 -18.28 17.35
CA PHE A 5 10.54 -16.91 17.65
C PHE A 5 11.78 -16.87 18.54
N ARG A 6 12.07 -17.95 19.27
CA ARG A 6 13.27 -18.10 20.10
C ARG A 6 14.42 -18.80 19.38
N SER A 7 14.20 -19.28 18.15
CA SER A 7 15.24 -19.93 17.38
C SER A 7 16.34 -18.94 17.01
N THR A 8 17.60 -19.36 17.14
CA THR A 8 18.76 -18.55 16.76
C THR A 8 18.65 -18.10 15.30
N GLY A 9 18.13 -18.94 14.41
CA GLY A 9 17.91 -18.60 13.01
C GLY A 9 16.93 -17.44 12.81
N PHE A 10 15.80 -17.44 13.52
CA PHE A 10 14.83 -16.34 13.45
C PHE A 10 15.43 -15.03 13.95
N ILE A 11 16.13 -15.06 15.10
CA ILE A 11 16.77 -13.88 15.68
C ILE A 11 17.84 -13.32 14.74
N CYS A 12 18.67 -14.18 14.15
CA CYS A 12 19.67 -13.78 13.15
C CYS A 12 19.04 -13.19 11.88
N ALA A 13 17.83 -13.63 11.51
CA ALA A 13 17.11 -13.10 10.36
C ALA A 13 16.39 -11.77 10.64
N LEU A 14 16.17 -11.39 11.91
CA LEU A 14 15.43 -10.17 12.29
C LEU A 14 15.91 -8.89 11.59
N PRO A 15 17.23 -8.59 11.50
CA PRO A 15 17.69 -7.37 10.83
C PRO A 15 17.28 -7.32 9.37
N VAL A 16 17.35 -8.46 8.66
CA VAL A 16 16.96 -8.58 7.26
C VAL A 16 15.44 -8.46 7.13
N ILE A 17 14.67 -9.10 8.01
CA ILE A 17 13.21 -8.99 8.03
C ILE A 17 12.79 -7.54 8.22
N VAL A 18 13.38 -6.83 9.20
CA VAL A 18 13.09 -5.42 9.46
C VAL A 18 13.46 -4.56 8.25
N LEU A 19 14.64 -4.76 7.68
CA LEU A 19 15.06 -4.03 6.47
C LEU A 19 14.06 -4.22 5.32
N LEU A 20 13.68 -5.47 5.05
CA LEU A 20 12.74 -5.79 3.98
C LEU A 20 11.36 -5.18 4.24
N LEU A 21 10.85 -5.26 5.47
CA LEU A 21 9.58 -4.64 5.83
C LEU A 21 9.62 -3.11 5.67
N LEU A 22 10.67 -2.46 6.15
CA LEU A 22 10.79 -1.00 6.05
C LEU A 22 10.84 -0.55 4.59
N VAL A 23 11.67 -1.19 3.77
CA VAL A 23 11.82 -0.83 2.36
C VAL A 23 10.57 -1.18 1.56
N PHE A 24 9.87 -2.26 1.90
CA PHE A 24 8.61 -2.64 1.24
C PHE A 24 7.46 -1.72 1.61
N ILE A 25 7.36 -1.29 2.86
CA ILE A 25 6.26 -0.44 3.35
C ILE A 25 6.48 1.03 2.99
N ALA A 26 7.72 1.50 2.91
CA ALA A 26 8.04 2.89 2.53
C ALA A 26 7.31 3.38 1.26
N PRO A 27 7.31 2.67 0.11
CA PRO A 27 6.56 3.11 -1.06
C PRO A 27 5.05 3.07 -0.87
N LEU A 28 4.51 2.20 0.00
CA LEU A 28 3.07 2.20 0.32
C LEU A 28 2.66 3.47 1.06
N PHE A 29 3.51 3.98 1.96
CA PHE A 29 3.27 5.28 2.61
C PHE A 29 3.29 6.44 1.60
N LEU A 30 4.15 6.39 0.59
CA LEU A 30 4.16 7.39 -0.47
C LEU A 30 2.87 7.33 -1.30
N VAL A 31 2.43 6.14 -1.72
CA VAL A 31 1.16 5.96 -2.44
C VAL A 31 -0.02 6.47 -1.60
N PHE A 32 -0.03 6.17 -0.31
CA PHE A 32 -1.04 6.66 0.63
C PHE A 32 -1.00 8.19 0.79
N GLY A 33 0.18 8.81 0.87
CA GLY A 33 0.30 10.26 0.96
C GLY A 33 -0.20 10.93 -0.33
N PHE A 34 0.27 10.46 -1.48
CA PHE A 34 -0.12 11.00 -2.79
C PHE A 34 -1.61 10.80 -3.12
N SER A 35 -2.30 9.84 -2.51
CA SER A 35 -3.75 9.68 -2.75
C SER A 35 -4.58 10.87 -2.27
N PHE A 36 -4.07 11.65 -1.31
CA PHE A 36 -4.71 12.88 -0.82
C PHE A 36 -4.15 14.15 -1.46
N VAL A 37 -3.14 14.08 -2.31
CA VAL A 37 -2.53 15.26 -2.93
C VAL A 37 -3.23 15.58 -4.25
N PRO A 38 -3.37 16.86 -4.66
CA PRO A 38 -3.96 17.23 -5.95
C PRO A 38 -3.34 16.45 -7.12
N ALA A 39 -4.18 15.99 -8.05
CA ALA A 39 -3.73 15.19 -9.18
C ALA A 39 -2.68 15.92 -10.04
N ARG A 40 -1.74 15.15 -10.59
CA ARG A 40 -0.67 15.63 -11.50
C ARG A 40 0.33 16.58 -10.83
N THR A 41 0.57 16.44 -9.54
CA THR A 41 1.66 17.12 -8.83
C THR A 41 2.66 16.10 -8.28
N PHE A 42 3.89 16.55 -8.04
CA PHE A 42 4.95 15.79 -7.36
C PHE A 42 5.32 16.49 -6.04
N ASP A 43 4.34 17.06 -5.35
CA ASP A 43 4.52 17.74 -4.07
C ASP A 43 3.68 17.07 -2.97
N LEU A 44 4.36 16.31 -2.09
CA LEU A 44 3.71 15.60 -0.98
C LEU A 44 3.21 16.51 0.14
N PHE A 45 3.70 17.76 0.21
CA PHE A 45 3.38 18.69 1.29
C PHE A 45 2.31 19.72 0.89
N SER A 46 1.70 19.52 -0.27
CA SER A 46 0.50 20.23 -0.70
C SER A 46 -0.69 19.99 0.24
N ILE A 47 -1.68 20.88 0.16
CA ILE A 47 -2.91 20.80 0.97
C ILE A 47 -3.66 19.50 0.59
N PRO A 48 -3.96 18.61 1.56
CA PRO A 48 -4.70 17.38 1.30
C PRO A 48 -6.13 17.65 0.79
N THR A 49 -6.57 16.88 -0.20
CA THR A 49 -7.93 16.91 -0.77
C THR A 49 -8.47 15.49 -0.94
N LEU A 50 -9.78 15.37 -1.22
CA LEU A 50 -10.45 14.10 -1.52
C LEU A 50 -10.86 13.98 -3.00
N GLU A 51 -10.37 14.88 -3.86
CA GLU A 51 -10.76 14.94 -5.27
C GLU A 51 -10.44 13.64 -6.01
N ASN A 52 -9.27 13.03 -5.73
CA ASN A 52 -8.88 11.76 -6.33
C ASN A 52 -9.84 10.61 -5.97
N TYR A 53 -10.47 10.65 -4.79
CA TYR A 53 -11.46 9.64 -4.41
C TYR A 53 -12.80 9.88 -5.08
N GLN A 54 -13.17 11.14 -5.29
CA GLN A 54 -14.38 11.49 -6.04
C GLN A 54 -14.25 11.04 -7.50
N SER A 55 -13.08 11.21 -8.12
CA SER A 55 -12.83 10.78 -9.50
C SER A 55 -12.94 9.26 -9.67
N ILE A 56 -12.59 8.45 -8.65
CA ILE A 56 -12.80 6.99 -8.69
C ILE A 56 -14.26 6.63 -8.97
N VAL A 57 -15.19 7.37 -8.36
CA VAL A 57 -16.63 7.15 -8.53
C VAL A 57 -17.15 7.84 -9.80
N ALA A 58 -16.79 9.10 -10.01
CA ALA A 58 -17.26 9.90 -11.14
C ALA A 58 -16.81 9.31 -12.49
N ASP A 59 -15.56 8.83 -12.57
CA ASP A 59 -14.96 8.28 -13.79
C ASP A 59 -15.10 6.76 -13.87
N THR A 60 -15.94 6.16 -13.02
CA THR A 60 -16.35 4.74 -13.13
C THR A 60 -15.22 3.71 -12.90
N TYR A 61 -14.07 4.12 -12.34
CA TYR A 61 -12.94 3.22 -12.01
C TYR A 61 -13.33 2.05 -11.09
N TYR A 62 -14.36 2.24 -10.26
CA TYR A 62 -14.89 1.19 -9.39
C TYR A 62 -15.40 -0.05 -10.15
N ILE A 63 -15.81 0.08 -11.42
CA ILE A 63 -16.26 -1.06 -12.23
C ILE A 63 -15.08 -1.99 -12.54
N SER A 64 -13.96 -1.43 -13.02
CA SER A 64 -12.74 -2.21 -13.28
C SER A 64 -12.20 -2.85 -11.99
N PHE A 65 -12.29 -2.14 -10.87
CA PHE A 65 -11.94 -2.69 -9.55
C PHE A 65 -12.84 -3.88 -9.18
N GLY A 66 -14.17 -3.75 -9.36
CA GLY A 66 -15.12 -4.84 -9.14
C GLY A 66 -14.81 -6.09 -9.98
N TRP A 67 -14.47 -5.91 -11.26
CA TRP A 67 -14.05 -7.01 -12.12
C TRP A 67 -12.75 -7.67 -11.65
N SER A 68 -11.78 -6.88 -11.17
CA SER A 68 -10.53 -7.44 -10.64
C SER A 68 -10.77 -8.33 -9.42
N LEU A 69 -11.66 -7.91 -8.50
CA LEU A 69 -12.05 -8.71 -7.33
C LEU A 69 -12.82 -9.96 -7.73
N PHE A 70 -13.78 -9.83 -8.64
CA PHE A 70 -14.56 -10.96 -9.14
C PHE A 70 -13.66 -12.04 -9.76
N LEU A 71 -12.75 -11.63 -10.65
CA LEU A 71 -11.82 -12.56 -11.29
C LEU A 71 -10.83 -13.17 -10.29
N ALA A 72 -10.32 -12.40 -9.34
CA ALA A 72 -9.44 -12.91 -8.28
C ALA A 72 -10.13 -13.95 -7.39
N PHE A 73 -11.45 -13.85 -7.19
CA PHE A 73 -12.21 -14.85 -6.45
C PHE A 73 -12.46 -16.14 -7.25
N LEU A 74 -12.47 -16.06 -8.58
CA LEU A 74 -12.65 -17.23 -9.45
C LEU A 74 -11.33 -17.95 -9.79
N ALA A 75 -10.18 -17.29 -9.58
CA ALA A 75 -8.84 -17.82 -9.84
C ALA A 75 -8.33 -18.68 -8.68
#